data_AF-A0A372DYD5-F1
#
_entry.id   AF-A0A372DYD5-F1
#
_cell.length_a   1.000
_cell.length_b   1.000
_cell.length_c   1.000
_cell.angle_alpha   90.00
_cell.angle_beta   90.00
_cell.angle_gamma   90.00
#
_symmetry.space_group_name_H-M   'P 1'
#
loop_
_entity.id
_entity.type
_entity.pdbx_description
1 polymer ?
#
loop_
_entity_poly.entity_id
_entity_poly.type
_entity_poly.pdbx_seq_one_letter_code
_entity_poly.pdbx_strand_id
1 'polypeptide(L)' 'MAKTLKVYKKDNGEVVGQKEVTEGTTTVTITGLEEGTTYEEGTFQVAFSNESGESQKVDVPEFTTTNSDTI' A
#
# COMPACT_ATOMS: atom_id res chain seq x y z
N MET A 1 1.45 8.37 -20.29
CA MET A 1 1.34 6.98 -19.81
C MET A 1 0.78 7.04 -18.40
N ALA A 2 -0.32 6.35 -18.14
CA ALA A 2 -0.86 6.23 -16.79
C ALA A 2 0.11 5.41 -15.93
N LYS A 3 0.33 5.83 -14.68
CA LYS A 3 1.09 5.06 -13.69
C LYS A 3 0.08 4.53 -12.68
N THR A 4 0.31 3.35 -12.14
CA THR A 4 -0.54 2.77 -11.10
C THR A 4 0.32 2.52 -9.87
N LEU A 5 -0.06 3.11 -8.74
CA LEU A 5 0.51 2.80 -7.45
C LEU A 5 -0.13 1.51 -6.95
N LYS A 6 0.67 0.46 -6.76
CA LYS A 6 0.23 -0.83 -6.20
C LYS A 6 0.83 -0.99 -4.82
N VAL A 7 0.02 -1.48 -3.89
CA VAL A 7 0.41 -1.90 -2.55
C VAL A 7 0.41 -3.40 -2.49
N TYR A 8 1.56 -3.97 -2.15
CA TYR A 8 1.81 -5.37 -1.98
C TYR A 8 1.85 -5.71 -0.50
N LYS A 9 1.21 -6.80 -0.09
CA LYS A 9 1.40 -7.40 1.24
C LYS A 9 2.58 -8.37 1.16
N LYS A 10 3.62 -8.16 1.96
CA LYS A 10 4.87 -8.95 1.89
C LYS A 10 4.66 -10.42 2.20
N ASP A 11 3.68 -10.72 3.04
CA ASP A 11 3.34 -12.06 3.51
C ASP A 11 3.12 -13.05 2.34
N ASN A 12 2.40 -12.62 1.32
CA ASN A 12 2.01 -13.45 0.16
C ASN A 12 2.30 -12.80 -1.21
N GLY A 13 2.82 -11.57 -1.23
CA GLY A 13 3.04 -10.79 -2.45
C GLY A 13 1.75 -10.28 -3.12
N GLU A 14 0.60 -10.36 -2.43
CA GLU A 14 -0.70 -10.00 -2.98
C GLU A 14 -0.88 -8.48 -3.06
N VAL A 15 -1.55 -8.01 -4.12
CA VAL A 15 -1.91 -6.60 -4.26
C VAL A 15 -3.16 -6.32 -3.43
N VAL A 16 -2.97 -5.72 -2.26
CA VAL A 16 -4.06 -5.36 -1.32
C VAL A 16 -4.65 -3.97 -1.59
N GLY A 17 -4.01 -3.19 -2.47
CA GLY A 17 -4.50 -1.87 -2.87
C GLY A 17 -3.86 -1.44 -4.18
N GLN A 18 -4.63 -0.78 -5.04
CA GLN A 18 -4.09 -0.18 -6.25
C GLN A 18 -4.85 1.07 -6.62
N LYS A 19 -4.14 2.06 -7.19
CA LYS A 19 -4.75 3.29 -7.66
C LYS A 19 -3.98 3.89 -8.83
N GLU A 20 -4.71 4.39 -9.82
CA GLU A 20 -4.11 5.16 -10.90
C GLU A 20 -3.61 6.52 -10.38
N VAL A 21 -2.38 6.85 -10.77
CA VAL A 21 -1.64 8.05 -10.39
C VAL A 21 -1.92 9.10 -11.44
N THR A 22 -2.76 10.06 -11.08
CA THR A 22 -3.18 11.16 -11.96
C THR A 22 -2.29 12.40 -11.81
N GLU A 23 -1.60 12.55 -10.67
CA GLU A 23 -0.76 13.72 -10.34
C GLU A 23 0.53 13.30 -9.60
N GLY A 24 1.36 14.27 -9.19
CA GLY A 24 2.64 14.03 -8.50
C GLY A 24 2.53 13.29 -7.15
N THR A 25 1.35 13.34 -6.51
CA THR A 25 1.03 12.62 -5.27
C THR A 25 -0.23 11.77 -5.47
N THR A 26 -0.25 10.58 -4.88
CA THR A 26 -1.40 9.67 -4.96
C THR A 26 -1.58 8.94 -3.63
N THR A 27 -2.81 8.95 -3.14
CA THR A 27 -3.20 8.26 -1.91
C THR A 27 -3.98 7.00 -2.26
N VAL A 28 -3.49 5.85 -1.81
CA VAL A 28 -4.15 4.55 -1.92
C VAL A 28 -4.74 4.16 -0.57
N THR A 29 -5.97 3.64 -0.59
CA THR A 29 -6.65 3.14 0.61
C THR A 29 -6.62 1.62 0.57
N ILE A 30 -6.17 1.01 1.66
CA ILE A 30 -6.19 -0.45 1.85
C ILE A 30 -7.37 -0.74 2.79
N THR A 31 -8.17 -1.75 2.47
CA THR A 31 -9.30 -2.20 3.29
C THR A 31 -9.05 -3.62 3.81
N GLY A 32 -9.78 -4.02 4.86
CA GLY A 32 -9.63 -5.36 5.46
C GLY A 32 -8.37 -5.53 6.30
N LEU A 33 -7.82 -4.43 6.83
CA LEU A 33 -6.78 -4.51 7.85
C LEU A 33 -7.43 -4.87 9.19
N GLU A 34 -6.79 -5.76 9.94
CA GLU A 34 -7.15 -6.05 11.32
C GLU A 34 -7.00 -4.78 12.17
N GLU A 35 -7.99 -4.50 13.00
CA GLU A 35 -8.04 -3.33 13.88
C GLU A 35 -7.15 -3.54 15.12
N GLY A 36 -6.57 -2.46 15.65
CA GLY A 36 -5.65 -2.55 16.79
C GLY A 36 -4.39 -3.36 16.51
N THR A 37 -4.04 -3.57 15.24
CA THR A 37 -2.93 -4.40 14.81
C THR A 37 -1.76 -3.54 14.36
N THR A 38 -0.58 -3.83 14.89
CA THR A 38 0.67 -3.19 14.47
C THR A 38 1.25 -3.99 13.31
N TYR A 39 1.44 -3.30 12.18
CA TYR A 39 2.09 -3.83 11.00
C TYR A 39 3.52 -3.28 10.97
N GLU A 40 4.51 -4.16 11.14
CA GLU A 40 5.93 -3.79 11.16
C GLU A 40 6.39 -3.19 9.81
N GLU A 41 7.49 -2.45 9.82
CA GLU A 41 8.09 -1.91 8.60
C GLU A 41 8.31 -2.99 7.54
N GLY A 42 7.90 -2.69 6.31
CA GLY A 42 7.99 -3.60 5.18
C GLY A 42 6.93 -4.69 5.14
N THR A 43 6.00 -4.76 6.10
CA THR A 43 4.81 -5.63 6.00
C THR A 43 4.02 -5.33 4.73
N PHE A 44 3.94 -4.04 4.38
CA PHE A 44 3.43 -3.58 3.10
C PHE A 44 4.54 -2.94 2.29
N GLN A 45 4.48 -3.10 0.99
CA GLN A 45 5.41 -2.51 0.03
C GLN A 45 4.64 -1.79 -1.06
N VAL A 46 5.09 -0.61 -1.45
CA VAL A 46 4.48 0.14 -2.55
C VAL A 46 5.40 0.18 -3.76
N ALA A 47 4.84 0.02 -4.95
CA ALA A 47 5.57 0.23 -6.20
C ALA A 47 4.70 0.88 -7.25
N PHE A 48 5.32 1.69 -8.11
CA PHE A 48 4.69 2.25 -9.29
C PHE A 48 4.84 1.27 -10.44
N SER A 49 3.73 0.92 -11.08
CA SER A 49 3.68 0.03 -12.24
C SER A 49 3.07 0.78 -13.42
N ASN A 50 3.68 0.69 -14.60
CA ASN A 50 3.14 1.20 -15.86
C ASN A 50 3.49 0.24 -17.02
N GLU A 51 3.14 0.60 -18.25
CA GLU A 51 3.47 -0.20 -19.45
C GLU A 51 4.98 -0.40 -19.67
N SER A 52 5.83 0.46 -19.11
CA SER A 52 7.28 0.36 -19.20
C SER A 52 7.88 -0.60 -18.17
N GLY A 53 7.12 -1.01 -17.15
CA GLY A 53 7.58 -1.90 -16.08
C GLY A 53 7.14 -1.45 -14.69
N GLU A 54 7.76 -2.07 -13.68
CA GLU A 54 7.54 -1.76 -12.27
C GLU A 54 8.78 -1.08 -11.67
N SER A 55 8.57 -0.09 -10.81
CA SER A 55 9.62 0.56 -10.04
C SER A 55 10.16 -0.36 -8.95
N GLN A 56 11.20 0.09 -8.24
CA GLN A 56 11.59 -0.55 -6.99
C GLN A 56 10.42 -0.52 -6.00
N LYS A 57 10.26 -1.62 -5.27
CA LYS A 57 9.33 -1.71 -4.14
C LYS A 57 9.94 -0.93 -2.97
N VAL A 58 9.14 -0.08 -2.35
CA VAL A 58 9.51 0.69 -1.17
C VAL A 58 8.73 0.14 0.01
N ASP A 59 9.44 -0.20 1.08
CA ASP A 59 8.85 -0.68 2.32
C ASP A 59 8.05 0.45 2.99
N VAL A 60 6.81 0.14 3.37
CA VAL A 60 5.97 1.03 4.18
C VAL A 60 6.48 0.97 5.62
N PRO A 61 6.71 2.12 6.28
CA PRO A 61 7.14 2.13 7.69
C PRO A 61 6.09 1.48 8.60
N GLU A 62 6.52 1.12 9.81
CA GLU A 62 5.61 0.56 10.82
C GLU A 62 4.41 1.49 11.05
N PHE A 63 3.21 0.90 11.10
CA PHE A 63 2.01 1.61 11.48
C PHE A 63 1.06 0.70 12.27
N THR A 64 0.29 1.31 13.17
CA THR A 64 -0.76 0.63 13.92
C THR A 64 -2.11 1.08 13.41
N THR A 65 -2.98 0.13 13.10
CA THR A 65 -4.37 0.44 12.77
C THR A 65 -5.11 0.86 14.03
N THR A 66 -5.84 1.97 13.96
CA THR A 66 -6.72 2.39 15.04
C THR A 66 -7.89 1.43 15.15
N ASN A 67 -8.30 1.07 16.37
CA ASN A 67 -9.59 0.40 16.57
C ASN A 67 -10.70 1.32 16.06
N SER A 68 -11.65 0.77 15.30
CA SER A 68 -12.80 1.57 14.84
C SER A 68 -13.74 1.93 16.00
N ASP A 69 -13.48 1.36 17.18
CA ASP A 69 -14.21 1.56 18.43
C ASP A 69 -13.53 2.62 19.32
N THR A 70 -13.43 3.87 18.85
CA THR A 70 -13.27 5.03 19.75
C THR A 70 -13.57 6.36 19.04
N ILE A 71 -14.86 6.73 19.00
CA ILE A 71 -15.33 8.13 19.00
C ILE A 71 -16.53 8.26 19.93
#